data_AF-A0A3M1QWN3-F1
#
_entry.id   AF-A0A3M1QWN3-F1
#
_cell.length_a   1.000
_cell.length_b   1.000
_cell.length_c   1.000
_cell.angle_alpha   90.00
_cell.angle_beta   90.00
_cell.angle_gamma   90.00
#
_symmetry.space_group_name_H-M   'P 1'
#
loop_
_entity.id
_entity.type
_entity.pdbx_description
1 polymer ?
#
loop_
_entity_poly.entity_id
_entity_poly.type
_entity_poly.pdbx_seq_one_letter_code
_entity_poly.pdbx_strand_id
1 'polypeptide(L)' 'FALQVRTFHDLEAAGALARQLREAGYPAYVVTTHLPDGGESHRVRVGDYPDRREAEAAARAIAEATGLSPFVTLTLR' A
#
# COMPACT_ATOMS: atom_id res chain seq x y z
N PHE A 1 -11.41 1.58 -2.30
CA PHE A 1 -10.29 2.50 -1.97
C PHE A 1 -9.20 1.68 -1.31
N ALA A 2 -7.94 2.06 -1.50
CA ALA A 2 -6.82 1.42 -0.81
C ALA A 2 -5.89 2.49 -0.26
N LEU A 3 -4.98 2.09 0.61
CA LEU A 3 -3.90 2.96 1.09
C LEU A 3 -2.62 2.60 0.37
N GLN A 4 -2.05 3.52 -0.39
CA GLN A 4 -0.70 3.33 -0.91
C GLN A 4 0.30 3.79 0.14
N VAL A 5 1.18 2.87 0.56
CA VAL A 5 2.14 3.09 1.64
C VAL A 5 3.50 3.47 1.09
N ARG A 6 3.98 2.73 0.08
CA ARG A 6 5.28 2.96 -0.56
C ARG A 6 5.31 2.35 -1.96
N THR A 7 6.19 2.87 -2.81
CA THR A 7 6.51 2.33 -4.13
C THR A 7 7.97 1.92 -4.17
N PHE A 8 8.26 0.80 -4.82
CA PHE A 8 9.61 0.27 -5.03
C PHE A 8 9.84 -0.04 -6.51
N HIS A 9 11.11 -0.04 -6.92
CA HIS A 9 11.55 -0.61 -8.20
C HIS A 9 11.95 -2.09 -8.07
N ASP A 10 12.15 -2.56 -6.84
CA ASP A 10 12.52 -3.94 -6.53
C ASP A 10 11.34 -4.69 -5.90
N LEU A 11 11.02 -5.86 -6.45
CA LEU A 11 9.88 -6.66 -6.01
C LEU A 11 10.12 -7.28 -4.63
N GLU A 12 11.35 -7.66 -4.32
CA GLU A 12 11.69 -8.28 -3.03
C GLU A 12 11.49 -7.29 -1.88
N ALA A 13 11.97 -6.05 -2.03
CA ALA A 13 11.77 -4.97 -1.07
C ALA A 13 10.29 -4.63 -0.86
N ALA A 14 9.50 -4.58 -1.93
CA ALA A 14 8.04 -4.40 -1.83
C ALA A 14 7.38 -5.56 -1.08
N GLY A 15 7.79 -6.80 -1.39
CA GLY A 15 7.30 -8.01 -0.74
C GLY A 15 7.67 -8.08 0.75
N ALA A 16 8.87 -7.64 1.12
CA ALA A 16 9.34 -7.55 2.49
C ALA A 16 8.47 -6.58 3.31
N LEU A 17 8.22 -5.36 2.81
CA LEU A 17 7.35 -4.41 3.50
C LEU A 17 5.91 -4.93 3.62
N ALA A 18 5.36 -5.51 2.55
CA ALA A 18 4.00 -6.07 2.58
C ALA A 18 3.89 -7.19 3.63
N ARG A 19 4.93 -8.03 3.77
CA ARG A 19 4.99 -9.07 4.80
C ARG A 19 5.05 -8.48 6.21
N GLN A 20 5.91 -7.50 6.45
CA GLN A 20 6.01 -6.81 7.75
C GLN A 20 4.68 -6.18 8.16
N LEU A 21 3.99 -5.53 7.23
CA LEU A 21 2.66 -4.95 7.49
C LEU A 21 1.61 -6.03 7.79
N ARG A 22 1.64 -7.18 7.10
CA ARG A 22 0.75 -8.31 7.40
C ARG A 22 1.02 -8.92 8.76
N GLU A 23 2.29 -9.07 9.14
CA GLU A 23 2.70 -9.54 10.47
C GLU A 23 2.24 -8.58 11.58
N ALA A 24 2.18 -7.28 11.27
CA ALA A 24 1.59 -6.26 12.14
C ALA A 24 0.04 -6.19 12.11
N GLY A 25 -0.62 -7.09 11.37
CA GLY A 25 -2.09 -7.18 11.31
C GLY A 25 -2.76 -6.32 10.23
N TYR A 26 -2.00 -5.65 9.37
CA TYR A 26 -2.55 -4.85 8.27
C TYR A 26 -2.70 -5.70 6.99
N PRO A 27 -3.86 -5.68 6.32
CA PRO A 27 -4.08 -6.46 5.09
C PRO A 27 -3.33 -5.87 3.89
N ALA A 28 -2.01 -6.11 3.84
CA ALA A 28 -1.10 -5.52 2.87
C ALA A 28 -0.80 -6.43 1.67
N TYR A 29 -0.69 -5.83 0.48
CA TYR A 29 -0.46 -6.49 -0.79
C TYR A 29 0.39 -5.64 -1.74
N VAL A 30 0.99 -6.26 -2.76
CA VAL A 30 1.80 -5.59 -3.78
C VAL A 30 1.02 -5.52 -5.08
N VAL A 31 1.03 -4.35 -5.72
CA VAL A 31 0.53 -4.15 -7.09
C VAL A 31 1.71 -3.81 -7.98
N THR A 32 2.00 -4.68 -8.94
CA THR A 32 3.02 -4.43 -9.96
C THR A 32 2.40 -3.74 -11.18
N THR A 33 3.09 -2.77 -11.75
CA THR A 33 2.70 -2.09 -12.99
C THR A 33 3.93 -1.90 -13.86
N HIS A 34 3.82 -2.30 -15.14
CA HIS A 34 4.84 -2.02 -16.13
C HIS A 34 4.76 -0.55 -16.56
N LEU A 35 5.90 0.12 -16.57
CA LEU A 35 6.05 1.52 -16.96
C LEU A 35 6.37 1.60 -18.47
N PRO A 36 6.04 2.73 -19.14
CA PRO A 36 6.28 2.89 -20.58
C PRO A 36 7.76 2.82 -20.99
N ASP A 37 8.68 3.06 -20.05
CA ASP A 37 10.13 2.98 -20.25
C ASP A 37 10.70 1.56 -20.10
N GLY A 38 9.83 0.55 -19.93
CA GLY A 38 10.22 -0.84 -19.73
C GLY A 38 10.59 -1.20 -18.29
N GLY A 39 10.51 -0.26 -17.35
CA GLY A 39 10.66 -0.52 -15.92
C GLY A 39 9.41 -1.11 -15.28
N GLU A 40 9.55 -1.61 -14.06
CA GLU A 40 8.43 -2.02 -13.21
C GLU A 40 8.30 -1.11 -11.98
N SER A 41 7.07 -0.95 -11.53
CA SER A 41 6.72 -0.26 -10.30
C SER A 41 5.93 -1.19 -9.39
N HIS A 42 6.43 -1.41 -8.18
CA HIS A 42 5.80 -2.26 -7.17
C HIS A 42 5.25 -1.39 -6.05
N ARG A 43 3.92 -1.24 -5.99
CA ARG A 43 3.23 -0.42 -4.99
C ARG A 43 2.75 -1.31 -3.86
N VAL A 44 3.19 -1.02 -2.64
CA VAL A 44 2.65 -1.65 -1.43
C VAL A 44 1.39 -0.92 -1.03
N ARG A 45 0.27 -1.65 -0.97
CA ARG A 45 -1.04 -1.16 -0.59
C ARG A 45 -1.59 -1.89 0.62
N VAL A 46 -2.51 -1.25 1.35
CA VAL A 46 -3.21 -1.84 2.49
C VAL A 46 -4.73 -1.69 2.33
N GLY A 47 -5.44 -2.79 2.53
CA GLY A 47 -6.90 -2.87 2.61
C GLY A 47 -7.64 -2.71 1.28
N ASP A 48 -8.95 -3.00 1.32
CA ASP A 48 -9.93 -2.59 0.32
C ASP A 48 -11.13 -1.98 1.05
N TYR A 49 -11.16 -0.66 1.11
CA TYR A 49 -12.16 0.12 1.84
C TYR A 49 -13.31 0.53 0.90
N PRO A 50 -14.57 0.42 1.33
CA PRO A 50 -15.74 0.76 0.52
C PRO A 50 -15.80 2.24 0.18
N ASP A 51 -15.32 3.11 1.06
CA ASP A 51 -15.35 4.56 0.87
C ASP A 51 -14.05 5.25 1.30
N ARG A 52 -13.94 6.53 0.92
CA ARG A 52 -12.76 7.37 1.20
C ARG A 52 -12.61 7.64 2.70
N ARG A 53 -13.71 7.81 3.43
CA ARG A 53 -13.70 8.18 4.86
C ARG A 53 -13.11 7.03 5.70
N GLU A 54 -13.53 5.79 5.41
CA GLU A 54 -12.98 4.60 6.05
C GLU A 54 -11.49 4.42 5.73
N ALA A 55 -11.09 4.63 4.47
CA ALA A 55 -9.68 4.60 4.09
C ALA A 55 -8.87 5.66 4.85
N GLU A 56 -9.35 6.91 4.94
CA GLU A 56 -8.66 7.97 5.68
C GLU A 56 -8.51 7.67 7.18
N ALA A 57 -9.53 7.05 7.79
CA ALA A 57 -9.45 6.63 9.19
C ALA A 57 -8.36 5.57 9.39
N ALA A 58 -8.31 4.57 8.50
CA ALA A 58 -7.26 3.56 8.52
C ALA A 58 -5.87 4.14 8.23
N ALA A 59 -5.75 5.14 7.35
CA ALA A 59 -4.49 5.81 7.05
C ALA A 59 -3.90 6.50 8.29
N ARG A 60 -4.75 7.20 9.06
CA ARG A 60 -4.35 7.82 10.33
C ARG A 60 -3.88 6.79 11.35
N ALA A 61 -4.64 5.71 11.54
CA ALA A 61 -4.28 4.64 12.47
C ALA A 61 -2.94 3.98 12.12
N ILE A 62 -2.67 3.72 10.84
CA ILE A 62 -1.38 3.19 10.39
C ILE A 62 -0.27 4.20 10.62
N ALA A 63 -0.50 5.48 10.32
CA ALA A 63 0.50 6.53 10.50
C ALA A 63 0.91 6.67 11.96
N GLU A 64 -0.05 6.67 12.88
CA GLU A 64 0.18 6.73 14.33
C GLU A 64 0.94 5.49 14.85
N ALA A 65 0.61 4.29 14.35
CA ALA A 65 1.22 3.05 14.81
C ALA A 65 2.61 2.75 14.23
N THR A 66 2.90 3.22 13.01
CA THR A 66 4.09 2.80 12.24
C THR A 66 5.03 3.95 11.88
N GLY A 67 4.60 5.20 12.02
CA GLY A 67 5.32 6.38 11.52
C GLY A 67 5.36 6.49 9.99
N LEU A 68 4.62 5.64 9.27
CA LEU A 68 4.48 5.71 7.82
C LEU A 68 3.48 6.82 7.44
N SER A 69 3.52 7.25 6.18
CA SER A 69 2.57 8.24 5.64
C SER A 69 1.76 7.65 4.48
N PRO A 70 0.79 6.76 4.74
CA PRO A 70 -0.06 6.22 3.68
C PRO A 70 -0.97 7.31 3.11
N PHE A 71 -1.24 7.23 1.81
CA PHE A 71 -2.24 8.09 1.18
C PHE A 71 -3.37 7.26 0.56
N VAL A 72 -4.57 7.80 0.58
CA VAL A 72 -5.75 7.16 0.00
C VAL A 72 -5.68 7.20 -1.51
N THR A 73 -5.88 6.05 -2.14
CA THR A 73 -5.91 5.88 -3.60
C THR A 73 -7.16 5.09 -4.03
N LEU A 74 -7.56 5.28 -5.29
CA LEU A 74 -8.61 4.49 -5.90
C LEU A 74 -8.05 3.13 -6.31
N THR A 75 -8.85 2.09 -6.07
CA THR A 75 -8.62 0.76 -6.61
C THR A 75 -9.38 0.70 -7.94
N LEU A 76 -8.66 0.53 -9.05
CA LEU A 76 -9.29 0.09 -10.30
C LEU A 76 -9.60 -1.40 -10.08
N ARG A 77 -10.89 -1.74 -10.03
CA ARG A 77 -11.35 -3.12 -9.99
C ARG A 77 -11.45 -3.66 -11.40
#